data_AF-M2S6Z8-F1
#
_entry.id   AF-M2S6Z8-F1
#
_cell.length_a   1.000
_cell.length_b   1.000
_cell.length_c   1.000
_cell.angle_alpha   90.00
_cell.angle_beta   90.00
_cell.angle_gamma   90.00
#
_symmetry.space_group_name_H-M   'P 1'
#
loop_
_entity.id
_entity.type
_entity.pdbx_description
1 polymer ?
#
loop_
_entity_poly.entity_id
_entity_poly.type
_entity_poly.pdbx_seq_one_letter_code
_entity_poly.pdbx_strand_id
1 'polypeptide(L)'
;MRINQRYVIATSQKVDVSKVDTTGVDVKFFKKIAIKKAAFGKTVEEDFAKKQYEAKKALIVEKQKQVDESIVAEIKKVPYLKEYMASYFTLKNGDHPHLLKF
;
A
#
# COMPACT_ATOMS: atom_id res chain seq x y z
N MET A 1 -1.94 -3.64 1.54
CA MET A 1 -1.73 -3.45 2.99
C MET A 1 -2.52 -2.22 3.43
N ARG A 2 -2.69 -1.97 4.73
CA ARG A 2 -3.30 -0.73 5.25
C ARG A 2 -2.35 -0.09 6.27
N ILE A 3 -2.30 1.24 6.29
CA ILE A 3 -1.45 2.03 7.20
C ILE A 3 -2.37 2.77 8.17
N ASN A 4 -1.91 2.98 9.41
CA ASN A 4 -2.64 3.75 10.42
C ASN A 4 -2.20 5.22 10.37
N GLN A 5 -3.18 6.13 10.31
CA GLN A 5 -2.97 7.57 10.20
C GLN A 5 -2.08 8.18 11.30
N ARG A 6 -2.03 7.58 12.50
CA ARG A 6 -1.19 8.07 13.61
C ARG A 6 0.31 7.94 13.33
N TYR A 7 0.70 7.15 12.33
CA TYR A 7 2.09 6.92 11.94
C TYR A 7 2.45 7.63 10.63
N VAL A 8 1.68 8.64 10.24
CA VAL A 8 1.89 9.40 9.00
C VAL A 8 2.07 10.88 9.35
N ILE A 9 2.99 11.55 8.66
CA ILE A 9 3.15 13.00 8.70
C ILE A 9 2.55 13.56 7.41
N ALA A 10 1.59 14.48 7.54
CA ALA A 10 1.02 15.16 6.38
C ALA A 10 2.00 16.23 5.89
N THR A 11 2.39 16.14 4.62
CA THR A 11 3.26 17.12 3.95
C THR A 11 2.45 18.17 3.21
N SER A 12 3.11 19.27 2.84
CA SER A 12 2.53 20.38 2.08
C SER A 12 2.32 20.07 0.59
N GLN A 13 3.10 19.15 0.03
CA GLN A 13 3.02 18.75 -1.38
C GLN A 13 1.72 17.98 -1.67
N LYS A 14 1.02 18.37 -2.75
CA LYS A 14 -0.22 17.72 -3.20
C LYS A 14 -0.02 17.09 -4.59
N VAL A 15 -0.67 15.95 -4.80
CA VAL A 15 -0.75 15.27 -6.10
C VAL A 15 -2.24 15.12 -6.43
N ASP A 16 -2.61 15.40 -7.67
CA ASP A 16 -4.00 15.21 -8.12
C ASP A 16 -4.32 13.72 -8.22
N VAL A 17 -5.38 13.30 -7.52
CA VAL A 17 -5.85 11.90 -7.46
C VAL A 17 -7.25 11.73 -8.06
N SER A 18 -7.79 12.77 -8.70
CA SER A 18 -9.15 12.77 -9.24
C SER A 18 -9.44 11.66 -10.26
N LYS A 19 -8.40 11.18 -10.97
CA LYS A 19 -8.49 10.13 -11.99
C LYS A 19 -8.25 8.71 -11.47
N VAL A 20 -8.00 8.56 -10.16
CA VAL A 20 -7.69 7.25 -9.57
C VAL A 20 -8.98 6.51 -9.27
N ASP A 21 -9.14 5.34 -9.89
CA ASP A 21 -10.24 4.44 -9.57
C ASP A 21 -9.97 3.68 -8.26
N THR A 22 -10.77 3.97 -7.23
CA THR A 22 -10.70 3.31 -5.93
C THR A 22 -11.82 2.28 -5.73
N THR A 23 -12.62 2.01 -6.76
CA THR A 23 -13.75 1.09 -6.67
C THR A 23 -13.28 -0.32 -6.28
N GLY A 24 -13.91 -0.87 -5.23
CA GLY A 24 -13.61 -2.20 -4.72
C GLY A 24 -12.44 -2.29 -3.73
N VAL A 25 -11.75 -1.18 -3.41
CA VAL A 25 -10.67 -1.14 -2.42
C VAL A 25 -11.22 -0.85 -1.01
N ASP A 26 -12.06 -1.76 -0.52
CA ASP A 26 -12.73 -1.60 0.78
C ASP A 26 -12.08 -2.40 1.92
N VAL A 27 -12.59 -2.23 3.14
CA VAL A 27 -12.17 -3.05 4.31
C VAL A 27 -12.27 -4.56 4.02
N LYS A 28 -13.27 -4.99 3.24
CA LYS A 28 -13.45 -6.40 2.82
C LYS A 28 -12.30 -6.88 1.93
N PHE A 29 -11.81 -6.02 1.03
CA PHE A 29 -10.67 -6.32 0.15
C PHE A 29 -9.42 -6.71 0.94
N PHE A 30 -9.17 -6.02 2.07
CA PHE A 30 -8.01 -6.28 2.92
C PHE A 30 -8.22 -7.36 3.99
N LYS A 31 -9.38 -8.02 4.04
CA LYS A 31 -9.65 -9.08 5.03
C LYS A 31 -8.66 -10.23 4.85
N LYS A 32 -7.93 -10.61 5.90
CA LYS A 32 -7.02 -11.76 5.84
C LYS A 32 -7.81 -13.06 5.62
N ILE A 33 -7.28 -13.94 4.79
CA ILE A 33 -7.81 -15.30 4.67
C ILE A 33 -7.43 -16.01 5.98
N ALA A 34 -8.44 -16.45 6.72
CA ALA A 34 -8.22 -17.13 7.99
C ALA A 34 -7.74 -18.55 7.71
N ILE A 35 -6.44 -18.80 7.89
CA ILE A 35 -5.91 -20.15 7.91
C ILE A 35 -6.16 -20.68 9.32
N LYS A 36 -7.21 -21.49 9.51
CA LYS A 36 -7.34 -22.26 10.74
C LYS A 36 -6.22 -23.31 10.74
N LYS A 37 -5.42 -23.38 11.81
CA LYS A 37 -4.50 -24.52 11.99
C LYS A 37 -5.34 -25.80 11.94
N ALA A 38 -5.03 -26.67 11.00
CA ALA A 38 -5.65 -27.98 10.94
C ALA A 38 -5.38 -28.73 12.26
N ALA A 39 -6.41 -29.36 12.83
CA ALA A 39 -6.18 -30.43 13.78
C ALA A 39 -5.35 -31.52 13.07
N PHE A 40 -4.43 -32.15 13.81
CA PHE A 40 -3.44 -33.09 13.29
C PHE A 40 -4.05 -34.05 12.24
N GLY A 41 -3.60 -33.96 10.98
CA GLY A 41 -3.98 -34.89 9.89
C GLY A 41 -4.81 -34.35 8.71
N LYS A 42 -5.16 -33.05 8.62
CA LYS A 42 -5.89 -32.48 7.45
C LYS A 42 -5.00 -31.58 6.59
N THR A 43 -4.35 -32.15 5.58
CA THR A 43 -3.53 -31.44 4.58
C THR A 43 -4.34 -30.68 3.53
N VAL A 44 -5.59 -31.11 3.25
CA VAL A 44 -6.44 -30.53 2.17
C VAL A 44 -6.93 -29.11 2.48
N GLU A 45 -7.17 -28.77 3.76
CA GLU A 45 -7.60 -27.42 4.16
C GLU A 45 -6.48 -26.37 3.99
N GLU A 46 -5.21 -26.78 4.16
CA GLU A 46 -4.06 -25.89 3.96
C GLU A 46 -3.82 -25.58 2.48
N ASP A 47 -3.95 -26.58 1.60
CA ASP A 47 -3.75 -26.38 0.16
C ASP A 47 -4.86 -25.52 -0.47
N PHE A 48 -6.10 -25.65 0.02
CA PHE A 48 -7.19 -24.77 -0.40
C PHE A 48 -6.96 -23.32 0.07
N ALA A 49 -6.54 -23.13 1.32
CA ALA A 49 -6.21 -21.81 1.84
C ALA A 49 -5.03 -21.15 1.08
N LYS A 50 -4.02 -21.94 0.68
CA LYS A 50 -2.91 -21.48 -0.16
C LYS A 50 -3.39 -21.04 -1.55
N LYS A 51 -4.22 -21.84 -2.23
CA LYS A 51 -4.79 -21.47 -3.54
C LYS A 51 -5.63 -20.19 -3.45
N GLN A 52 -6.45 -20.04 -2.41
CA GLN A 52 -7.21 -18.80 -2.19
C GLN A 52 -6.29 -17.60 -1.93
N TYR A 53 -5.19 -17.80 -1.21
CA TYR A 53 -4.19 -16.76 -0.97
C TYR A 53 -3.51 -16.32 -2.25
N GLU A 54 -3.11 -17.26 -3.10
CA GLU A 54 -2.50 -16.96 -4.41
C GLU A 54 -3.47 -16.22 -5.33
N ALA A 55 -4.72 -16.69 -5.44
CA ALA A 55 -5.76 -16.01 -6.22
C ALA A 55 -6.00 -14.57 -5.73
N LYS A 56 -6.05 -14.37 -4.41
CA LYS A 56 -6.17 -13.04 -3.81
C LYS A 56 -4.96 -12.17 -4.10
N LYS A 57 -3.75 -12.72 -4.02
CA LYS A 57 -2.51 -12.00 -4.32
C LYS A 57 -2.49 -11.54 -5.78
N ALA A 58 -2.89 -12.38 -6.71
CA ALA A 58 -2.98 -12.03 -8.13
C ALA A 58 -3.93 -10.85 -8.35
N LEU A 59 -5.12 -10.90 -7.75
CA LEU A 59 -6.11 -9.83 -7.83
C LEU A 59 -5.62 -8.51 -7.22
N ILE A 60 -4.86 -8.57 -6.12
CA ILE A 60 -4.22 -7.38 -5.53
C ILE A 60 -3.18 -6.79 -6.49
N VAL A 61 -2.35 -7.63 -7.12
CA VAL A 61 -1.31 -7.17 -8.05
C VAL A 61 -1.92 -6.51 -9.29
N GLU A 62 -2.99 -7.07 -9.83
CA GLU A 62 -3.70 -6.48 -10.97
C GLU A 62 -4.28 -5.10 -10.63
N LYS A 63 -4.98 -4.99 -9.49
CA LYS A 63 -5.53 -3.72 -9.02
C LYS A 63 -4.45 -2.69 -8.70
N GLN A 64 -3.32 -3.11 -8.12
CA GLN A 64 -2.18 -2.24 -7.86
C GLN A 64 -1.65 -1.62 -9.16
N LYS A 65 -1.47 -2.42 -10.21
CA LYS A 65 -1.00 -1.93 -11.52
C LYS A 65 -1.94 -0.89 -12.12
N GLN A 66 -3.26 -1.14 -12.08
CA GLN A 66 -4.27 -0.22 -12.61
C GLN A 66 -4.22 1.15 -11.89
N VAL A 67 -4.13 1.14 -10.56
CA VAL A 67 -4.06 2.35 -9.75
C VAL A 67 -2.73 3.08 -9.98
N ASP A 68 -1.61 2.35 -9.95
CA ASP A 68 -0.27 2.94 -10.06
C ASP A 68 -0.04 3.64 -11.40
N GLU A 69 -0.61 3.12 -12.50
CA GLU A 69 -0.45 3.73 -13.82
C GLU A 69 -0.94 5.19 -13.84
N SER A 70 -2.11 5.45 -13.26
CA SER A 70 -2.68 6.79 -13.17
C SER A 70 -1.87 7.72 -12.25
N ILE A 71 -1.44 7.24 -11.09
CA ILE A 71 -0.72 8.02 -10.08
C ILE A 71 0.71 8.35 -10.55
N VAL A 72 1.40 7.37 -11.14
CA VAL A 72 2.77 7.56 -11.63
C VAL A 72 2.81 8.56 -12.78
N ALA A 73 1.78 8.63 -13.61
CA ALA A 73 1.67 9.65 -14.65
C ALA A 73 1.60 11.07 -14.06
N GLU A 74 0.88 11.27 -12.95
CA GLU A 74 0.79 12.56 -12.27
C GLU A 74 2.10 12.92 -11.55
N ILE A 75 2.70 11.95 -10.84
CA ILE A 75 3.97 12.14 -10.12
C ILE A 75 5.08 12.61 -11.07
N LYS A 76 5.15 12.04 -12.28
CA LYS A 76 6.16 12.40 -13.28
C LYS A 76 6.06 13.84 -13.79
N LYS A 77 4.92 14.50 -13.61
CA LYS A 77 4.76 15.91 -14.00
C LYS A 77 5.51 16.85 -13.07
N VAL A 78 5.74 16.45 -11.83
CA VAL A 78 6.51 17.22 -10.85
C VAL A 78 7.98 16.76 -10.92
N PRO A 79 8.92 17.66 -11.28
CA PRO A 79 10.32 17.31 -11.35
C PRO A 79 10.84 16.72 -10.04
N TYR A 80 11.62 15.64 -10.12
CA TYR A 80 12.26 14.96 -8.99
C TYR A 80 11.35 14.30 -7.94
N LEU A 81 10.01 14.39 -8.09
CA LEU A 81 9.09 13.85 -7.09
C LEU A 81 9.12 12.32 -7.03
N LYS A 82 9.33 11.65 -8.17
CA LYS A 82 9.46 10.19 -8.24
C LYS A 82 10.67 9.71 -7.46
N GLU A 83 11.82 10.36 -7.66
CA GLU A 83 13.07 10.08 -6.98
C GLU A 83 12.97 10.39 -5.48
N TYR A 84 12.29 11.48 -5.13
CA TYR A 84 12.03 11.85 -3.73
C TYR A 84 11.20 10.78 -3.01
N MET A 85 10.10 10.30 -3.61
CA MET A 85 9.26 9.25 -3.01
C MET A 85 9.95 7.88 -2.92
N ALA A 86 10.93 7.60 -3.78
CA ALA A 86 11.75 6.40 -3.69
C ALA A 86 12.83 6.49 -2.58
N SER A 87 13.14 7.70 -2.12
CA SER A 87 14.10 7.95 -1.04
C SER A 87 13.42 7.90 0.33
N TYR A 88 14.17 7.49 1.36
CA TYR A 88 13.70 7.51 2.75
C TYR A 88 13.98 8.86 3.39
N PHE A 89 13.00 9.39 4.12
CA PHE A 89 13.22 10.50 5.02
C PHE A 89 13.86 10.01 6.33
N THR A 90 14.97 10.63 6.72
CA THR A 90 15.61 10.41 8.01
C THR A 90 16.01 11.76 8.61
N LEU A 91 15.93 11.86 9.94
CA LEU A 91 16.46 13.01 10.66
C LEU A 91 17.99 12.90 10.71
N LYS A 92 18.66 14.02 10.50
CA LYS A 92 20.10 14.15 10.69
C LYS A 92 20.39 14.74 12.06
N ASN A 93 21.66 14.64 12.46
CA ASN A 93 22.13 15.28 13.68
C ASN A 93 21.90 16.79 13.58
N GLY A 94 21.19 17.36 14.57
CA GLY A 94 20.84 18.78 14.61
C GLY A 94 19.46 19.11 14.03
N ASP A 95 18.74 18.16 13.43
CA ASP A 95 17.37 18.38 13.00
C ASP A 95 16.41 18.39 14.21
N HIS A 96 15.54 19.40 14.26
CA HIS A 96 14.57 19.58 15.33
C HIS A 96 13.15 19.39 14.77
N PRO A 97 12.49 18.23 14.99
CA PRO A 97 11.21 17.91 14.37
C PRO A 97 10.09 18.93 14.60
N HIS A 98 10.13 19.64 15.72
CA HIS A 98 9.15 20.69 16.06
C HIS A 98 9.36 22.00 15.29
N LEU A 99 10.51 22.17 14.65
CA LEU A 99 10.83 23.32 13.77
C LEU A 99 10.74 22.96 12.29
N LEU A 100 10.78 21.68 11.95
CA LEU A 100 10.68 21.21 10.57
C LEU A 100 9.28 21.44 10.02
N LYS A 101 9.23 21.85 8.76
CA LYS A 101 7.99 21.96 7.97
C LYS A 101 7.95 20.78 7.01
N PHE A 102 6.79 20.13 6.97
CA PHE A 102 6.51 18.99 6.12
C PHE A 102 5.53 19.42 5.03
#